data_AF-A0A4V1UCN6-F1
#
_entry.id   AF-A0A4V1UCN6-F1
#
_cell.length_a   1.000
_cell.length_b   1.000
_cell.length_c   1.000
_cell.angle_alpha   90.00
_cell.angle_beta   90.00
_cell.angle_gamma   90.00
#
_symmetry.space_group_name_H-M   'P 1'
#
loop_
_entity.id
_entity.type
_entity.pdbx_description
1 polymer ?
#
loop_
_entity_poly.entity_id
_entity_poly.type
_entity_poly.pdbx_seq_one_letter_code
_entity_poly.pdbx_strand_id
1 'polypeptide(L)'
;MIYGLRHLTTYLYEKPVTFARCALRLTPQQADDQRLLSSSLRITPTPTRLEKHLGQFGEPVVTAIIETPHKELKILARSQVDVISPARELPLGGLPWE
;
A
#
# COMPACT_ATOMS: atom_id res chain seq x y z
N MET A 1 13.21 -14.77 3.34
CA MET A 1 12.18 -15.09 4.36
C MET A 1 10.88 -14.49 3.90
N ILE A 2 9.80 -15.27 3.88
CA ILE A 2 8.52 -14.82 3.35
C ILE A 2 7.66 -14.21 4.45
N TYR A 3 7.19 -12.98 4.23
CA TYR A 3 6.29 -12.24 5.11
C TYR A 3 4.93 -12.01 4.45
N GLY A 4 3.87 -12.14 5.25
CA GLY A 4 2.52 -11.71 4.89
C GLY A 4 2.23 -10.32 5.44
N LEU A 5 1.89 -9.38 4.58
CA LEU A 5 1.56 -8.01 4.94
C LEU A 5 0.04 -7.79 4.82
N ARG A 6 -0.54 -7.12 5.82
CA ARG A 6 -1.94 -6.68 5.81
C ARG A 6 -2.04 -5.25 6.30
N HIS A 7 -2.47 -4.35 5.42
CA HIS A 7 -2.73 -2.95 5.73
C HIS A 7 -4.22 -2.67 5.58
N LEU A 8 -4.87 -2.14 6.62
CA LEU A 8 -6.26 -1.71 6.58
C LEU A 8 -6.37 -0.24 6.99
N THR A 9 -6.78 0.62 6.07
CA THR A 9 -7.19 1.99 6.38
C THR A 9 -8.71 2.06 6.37
N THR A 10 -9.30 2.66 7.42
CA THR A 10 -10.74 2.92 7.50
C THR A 10 -10.97 4.40 7.72
N TYR A 11 -11.76 5.03 6.85
CA TYR A 11 -12.27 6.38 7.04
C TYR A 11 -13.72 6.30 7.48
N LEU A 12 -14.06 7.05 8.53
CA LEU A 12 -15.42 7.21 9.02
C LEU A 12 -15.81 8.67 8.90
N TYR A 13 -16.90 8.93 8.19
CA TYR A 13 -17.43 10.27 7.95
C TYR A 13 -18.72 10.47 8.74
N GLU A 14 -18.87 11.65 9.34
CA GLU A 14 -20.08 12.02 10.09
C GLU A 14 -21.34 12.01 9.19
N LYS A 15 -21.20 12.57 7.98
CA LYS A 15 -22.22 12.61 6.92
C LYS A 15 -21.76 11.84 5.69
N PRO A 16 -22.67 11.27 4.87
CA PRO A 16 -22.28 10.53 3.69
C PRO A 16 -21.53 11.42 2.69
N VAL A 17 -20.33 10.99 2.29
CA VAL A 17 -19.62 11.59 1.16
C VAL A 17 -20.11 10.94 -0.12
N THR A 18 -20.30 11.73 -1.17
CA THR A 18 -20.79 11.25 -2.48
C THR A 18 -19.66 10.89 -3.43
N PHE A 19 -18.47 11.42 -3.20
CA PHE A 19 -17.30 11.25 -4.05
C PHE A 19 -16.03 11.10 -3.22
N ALA A 20 -15.16 10.16 -3.62
CA ALA A 20 -13.79 10.08 -3.13
C ALA A 20 -12.85 9.67 -4.26
N ARG A 21 -11.69 10.34 -4.34
CA ARG A 21 -10.56 9.96 -5.19
C ARG A 21 -9.37 9.67 -4.30
N CYS A 22 -8.84 8.46 -4.38
CA CYS A 22 -7.71 8.04 -3.56
C CYS A 22 -6.54 7.59 -4.44
N ALA A 23 -5.36 8.20 -4.25
CA ALA A 23 -4.11 7.73 -4.83
C ALA A 23 -3.40 6.82 -3.81
N LEU A 24 -3.36 5.52 -4.10
CA LEU A 24 -2.96 4.48 -3.16
C LEU A 24 -1.57 3.94 -3.53
N ARG A 25 -0.63 4.09 -2.59
CA ARG A 25 0.76 3.64 -2.68
C ARG A 25 0.98 2.46 -1.73
N LEU A 26 0.13 1.44 -1.88
CA LEU A 26 0.04 0.31 -0.94
C LEU A 26 0.65 -0.98 -1.49
N THR A 27 1.23 -0.94 -2.68
CA THR A 27 1.97 -2.07 -3.25
C THR A 27 3.42 -1.99 -2.80
N PRO A 28 3.96 -3.00 -2.11
CA PRO A 28 5.37 -3.01 -1.73
C PRO A 28 6.29 -2.91 -2.96
N GLN A 29 7.43 -2.26 -2.78
CA GLN A 29 8.42 -2.09 -3.84
C GLN A 29 9.19 -3.40 -4.10
N GLN A 30 9.58 -3.61 -5.36
CA GLN A 30 10.60 -4.61 -5.73
C GLN A 30 11.98 -3.98 -5.51
N ALA A 31 12.86 -4.66 -4.77
CA ALA A 31 14.21 -4.20 -4.46
C ALA A 31 15.20 -5.39 -4.46
N ASP A 32 16.50 -5.10 -4.42
CA ASP A 32 17.54 -6.15 -4.48
C ASP A 32 17.50 -7.09 -3.26
N ASP A 33 17.02 -6.59 -2.12
CA ASP A 33 16.84 -7.32 -0.87
C ASP A 33 15.37 -7.74 -0.63
N GLN A 34 14.47 -7.52 -1.59
CA GLN A 34 13.05 -7.84 -1.42
C GLN A 34 12.33 -8.13 -2.74
N ARG A 35 11.67 -9.28 -2.80
CA ARG A 35 10.79 -9.66 -3.90
C ARG A 35 9.32 -9.66 -3.50
N LEU A 36 8.49 -8.92 -4.24
CA LEU A 36 7.03 -9.01 -4.11
C LEU A 36 6.53 -10.27 -4.83
N LEU A 37 5.89 -11.19 -4.08
CA LEU A 37 5.31 -12.43 -4.60
C LEU A 37 3.86 -12.24 -5.03
N SER A 38 3.07 -11.54 -4.22
CA SER A 38 1.67 -11.24 -4.52
C SER A 38 1.24 -9.92 -3.87
N SER A 39 0.29 -9.22 -4.50
CA SER A 39 -0.35 -8.05 -3.92
C SER A 39 -1.79 -7.94 -4.39
N SER A 40 -2.68 -7.60 -3.46
CA SER A 40 -4.10 -7.41 -3.72
C SER A 40 -4.63 -6.21 -2.95
N LEU A 41 -5.62 -5.55 -3.53
CA LEU A 41 -6.27 -4.38 -2.97
C LEU A 41 -7.78 -4.59 -3.03
N ARG A 42 -8.43 -4.43 -1.88
CA ARG A 42 -9.89 -4.46 -1.76
C ARG A 42 -10.36 -3.14 -1.16
N ILE A 43 -11.28 -2.48 -1.86
CA ILE A 43 -11.84 -1.20 -1.45
C ILE A 43 -13.34 -1.38 -1.25
N THR A 44 -13.89 -0.79 -0.20
CA THR A 44 -15.33 -0.82 0.12
C THR A 44 -15.77 0.57 0.55
N PRO A 45 -16.77 1.18 -0.11
CA PRO A 45 -17.55 0.67 -1.23
C PRO A 45 -16.71 0.42 -2.50
N THR A 46 -17.23 -0.40 -3.42
CA THR A 46 -16.53 -0.76 -4.64
C THR A 46 -16.29 0.49 -5.50
N PRO A 47 -15.04 0.76 -5.93
CA PRO A 47 -14.73 1.86 -6.82
C PRO A 47 -15.46 1.73 -8.16
N THR A 48 -15.97 2.83 -8.70
CA THR A 48 -16.51 2.89 -10.06
C THR A 48 -15.39 2.83 -11.09
N ARG A 49 -14.20 3.34 -10.74
CA ARG A 49 -12.99 3.25 -11.56
C ARG A 49 -11.78 2.94 -10.71
N LEU A 50 -10.91 2.09 -11.24
CA LEU A 50 -9.63 1.75 -10.62
C LEU A 50 -8.56 1.76 -11.70
N GLU A 51 -7.56 2.61 -11.54
CA GLU A 51 -6.47 2.79 -12.49
C GLU A 51 -5.15 2.44 -11.84
N LYS A 52 -4.35 1.64 -12.52
CA LYS A 52 -2.98 1.33 -12.10
C LYS A 52 -2.02 2.09 -13.01
N HIS A 53 -1.10 2.81 -12.41
CA HIS A 53 -0.07 3.52 -13.14
C HIS A 53 1.21 3.58 -12.31
N LEU A 54 2.29 4.02 -12.92
CA LEU A 54 3.51 4.36 -12.19
C LEU A 54 3.44 5.82 -11.77
N GLY A 55 3.93 6.11 -10.57
CA GLY A 55 4.16 7.47 -10.12
C GLY A 55 5.47 8.03 -10.67
N GLN A 56 5.83 9.24 -10.23
CA GLN A 56 6.94 9.99 -10.79
C GLN A 56 8.30 9.33 -10.53
N PHE A 57 8.41 8.51 -9.48
CA PHE A 57 9.63 7.79 -9.12
C PHE A 57 9.55 6.30 -9.48
N GLY A 58 8.59 5.90 -10.34
CA GLY A 58 8.40 4.52 -10.77
C GLY A 58 7.67 3.64 -9.74
N GLU A 59 7.24 4.20 -8.62
CA GLU A 59 6.47 3.51 -7.60
C GLU A 59 5.07 3.13 -8.14
N PRO A 60 4.55 1.91 -7.87
CA PRO A 60 3.21 1.53 -8.28
C PRO A 60 2.15 2.35 -7.53
N VAL A 61 1.27 3.00 -8.28
CA VAL A 61 0.15 3.79 -7.74
C VAL A 61 -1.16 3.22 -8.26
N VAL A 62 -2.15 3.10 -7.37
CA VAL A 62 -3.53 2.78 -7.73
C VAL A 62 -4.41 3.98 -7.45
N THR A 63 -4.98 4.58 -8.49
CA THR A 63 -5.99 5.62 -8.35
C THR A 63 -7.37 4.98 -8.33
N ALA A 64 -8.08 5.11 -7.21
CA ALA A 64 -9.46 4.65 -7.06
C ALA A 64 -10.42 5.84 -7.07
N ILE A 65 -11.50 5.72 -7.84
CA ILE A 65 -12.61 6.67 -7.87
C ILE A 65 -13.84 5.97 -7.31
N ILE A 66 -14.46 6.58 -6.31
CA ILE A 66 -15.63 6.09 -5.61
C ILE A 66 -16.73 7.15 -5.73
N GLU A 67 -17.85 6.79 -6.36
CA GLU A 67 -19.01 7.66 -6.55
C GLU A 67 -20.27 7.14 -5.83
N THR A 68 -20.14 6.03 -5.09
CA THR A 68 -21.21 5.54 -4.24
C THR A 68 -21.26 6.36 -2.95
N PRO A 69 -22.41 6.94 -2.56
CA PRO A 69 -22.54 7.60 -1.27
C PRO A 69 -22.20 6.68 -0.11
N HIS A 70 -21.30 7.09 0.78
CA HIS A 70 -20.85 6.26 1.90
C HIS A 70 -20.48 7.09 3.13
N LYS A 71 -20.69 6.51 4.31
CA LYS A 71 -20.14 7.02 5.57
C LYS A 71 -18.85 6.32 5.98
N GLU A 72 -18.53 5.21 5.34
CA GLU A 72 -17.36 4.41 5.65
C GLU A 72 -16.63 4.04 4.36
N LEU A 73 -15.32 4.28 4.33
CA LEU A 73 -14.42 3.83 3.27
C LEU A 73 -13.34 2.95 3.87
N LYS A 74 -13.32 1.67 3.48
CA LYS A 74 -12.32 0.68 3.88
C LYS A 74 -11.40 0.38 2.71
N ILE A 75 -10.10 0.41 2.95
CA ILE A 75 -9.05 0.09 1.98
C ILE A 75 -8.15 -0.97 2.60
N LEU A 76 -8.25 -2.20 2.10
CA LEU A 76 -7.50 -3.36 2.56
C LEU A 76 -6.47 -3.75 1.49
N ALA A 77 -5.19 -3.58 1.80
CA ALA A 77 -4.10 -4.13 1.01
C ALA A 77 -3.55 -5.39 1.68
N ARG A 78 -3.29 -6.42 0.87
CA ARG A 78 -2.63 -7.66 1.31
C ARG A 78 -1.52 -7.99 0.34
N SER A 79 -0.35 -8.31 0.86
CA SER A 79 0.80 -8.66 0.05
C SER A 79 1.60 -9.80 0.66
N GLN A 80 2.31 -10.54 -0.17
CA GLN A 80 3.34 -11.47 0.25
C GLN A 80 4.67 -11.01 -0.32
N VAL A 81 5.66 -10.85 0.55
CA VAL A 81 7.01 -10.41 0.19
C VAL A 81 8.02 -11.45 0.65
N ASP A 82 9.00 -11.77 -0.20
CA ASP A 82 10.17 -12.53 0.20
C ASP A 82 11.33 -11.56 0.41
N VAL A 83 11.75 -11.41 1.66
CA VAL A 83 12.88 -10.57 2.04
C VAL A 83 14.15 -11.40 1.92
N ILE A 84 15.00 -11.00 1.00
CA ILE A 84 16.33 -11.54 0.78
C ILE A 84 17.24 -10.73 1.68
N SER A 85 17.43 -11.19 2.92
CA SER A 85 18.43 -10.57 3.78
C SER A 85 19.79 -11.16 3.39
N PRO A 86 20.69 -10.43 2.71
CA PRO A 86 22.10 -10.73 2.89
C PRO A 86 22.40 -10.59 4.40
N ALA A 87 23.31 -11.40 4.93
CA ALA A 87 23.82 -11.19 6.28
C ALA A 87 24.47 -9.80 6.32
N ARG A 88 23.70 -8.79 6.71
CA ARG A 88 24.21 -7.44 6.88
C ARG A 88 24.91 -7.43 8.22
N GLU A 89 26.24 -7.43 8.20
CA GLU A 89 27.02 -7.03 9.37
C GLU A 89 26.64 -5.58 9.67
N LEU A 90 25.68 -5.39 10.57
CA LEU A 90 25.45 -4.10 11.18
C LEU A 90 26.69 -3.82 12.02
N PRO A 91 27.42 -2.71 11.80
CA PRO A 91 28.52 -2.38 12.67
C PRO A 91 27.98 -2.33 14.11
N LEU A 92 28.63 -3.05 15.03
CA LEU A 92 28.26 -3.15 16.45
C LEU A 92 28.37 -1.81 17.20
N GLY A 93 28.60 -0.71 16.50
CA GLY A 93 28.40 0.65 16.95
C GLY A 93 28.01 1.48 15.75
N GLY A 94 26.80 2.05 15.76
CA GLY A 94 26.48 3.14 14.86
C GLY A 94 27.43 4.31 15.11
N LEU A 95 27.75 5.07 14.06
CA LEU A 95 28.43 6.35 14.26
C LEU A 95 27.61 7.18 15.27
N PRO A 96 28.24 7.83 16.26
CA PRO A 96 27.53 8.80 17.08
C PRO A 96 26.89 9.83 16.16
N TRP A 97 25.71 10.32 16.55
CA TRP A 97 25.11 11.45 15.86
C TRP A 97 26.05 12.67 16.07
N GLU A 98 26.88 12.98 15.09
CA GLU A 98 27.58 14.26 14.97
C GLU A 98 27.29 14.85 13.58
#